data_AF-A0A2M7J2N5-F1
#
_entry.id   AF-A0A2M7J2N5-F1
#
_cell.length_a   1.000
_cell.length_b   1.000
_cell.length_c   1.000
_cell.angle_alpha   90.00
_cell.angle_beta   90.00
_cell.angle_gamma   90.00
#
_symmetry.space_group_name_H-M   'P 1'
#
loop_
_entity.id
_entity.type
_entity.pdbx_description
1 polymer ?
#
loop_
_entity_poly.entity_id
_entity_poly.type
_entity_poly.pdbx_seq_one_letter_code
_entity_poly.pdbx_strand_id
1 'polypeptide(L)'
;LAREFADISVNSLWPRTTIATAAIAFNFSEAILRASRQPAIVADAAYQILTGGRCSGNFYVDEEVLRAAGVSDFDRYALSPGTALFDDLFLPAHKKH
;
A
#
# COMPACT_ATOMS: atom_id res chain seq x y z
N LEU A 1 21.24 4.91 -6.05
CA LEU A 1 20.27 5.91 -5.53
C LEU A 1 20.32 6.10 -4.01
N ALA A 2 19.70 5.27 -3.17
CA ALA A 2 19.65 5.56 -1.71
C ALA A 2 21.04 5.69 -1.04
N ARG A 3 22.01 4.88 -1.45
CA ARG A 3 23.42 4.98 -0.99
C ARG A 3 24.25 6.05 -1.70
N GLU A 4 23.74 6.57 -2.81
CA GLU A 4 24.45 7.46 -3.73
C GLU A 4 24.17 8.93 -3.41
N PHE A 5 22.96 9.24 -2.96
CA PHE A 5 22.55 10.60 -2.60
C PHE A 5 22.45 10.75 -1.10
N ALA A 6 23.44 11.44 -0.51
CA ALA A 6 23.51 11.68 0.92
C ALA A 6 22.53 12.76 1.42
N ASP A 7 21.88 13.50 0.52
CA ASP A 7 20.94 14.60 0.86
C ASP A 7 19.50 14.34 0.38
N ILE A 8 19.27 13.36 -0.50
CA ILE A 8 17.95 13.00 -1.03
C ILE A 8 17.47 11.69 -0.39
N SER A 9 16.28 11.73 0.19
CA SER A 9 15.58 10.55 0.72
C SER A 9 15.07 9.68 -0.43
N VAL A 10 15.52 8.43 -0.52
CA VAL A 10 15.10 7.48 -1.56
C VAL A 10 14.57 6.22 -0.90
N ASN A 11 13.28 5.93 -1.08
CA ASN A 11 12.62 4.76 -0.51
C ASN A 11 11.68 4.13 -1.54
N SER A 12 11.25 2.90 -1.29
CA SER A 12 10.18 2.23 -2.03
C SER A 12 8.94 2.11 -1.15
N LEU A 13 7.76 2.17 -1.78
CA LEU A 13 6.47 1.91 -1.15
C LEU A 13 5.72 0.90 -2.01
N TRP A 14 5.22 -0.16 -1.39
CA TRP A 14 4.50 -1.24 -2.04
C TRP A 14 3.14 -1.46 -1.37
N PRO A 15 2.05 -1.73 -2.12
CA PRO A 15 0.76 -2.01 -1.51
C PRO A 15 0.68 -3.43 -0.96
N ARG A 16 -0.01 -3.63 0.17
CA ARG A 16 -0.27 -4.97 0.72
C ARG A 16 -1.17 -5.81 -0.19
N THR A 17 -2.12 -5.15 -0.84
CA THR A 17 -3.20 -5.77 -1.64
C THR A 17 -3.26 -5.12 -3.02
N THR A 18 -3.97 -5.74 -3.96
CA THR A 18 -4.25 -5.08 -5.25
C THR A 18 -4.95 -3.74 -5.05
N ILE A 19 -4.66 -2.78 -5.93
CA ILE A 19 -5.23 -1.43 -5.91
C ILE A 19 -6.16 -1.23 -7.09
N ALA A 20 -7.38 -0.78 -6.82
CA ALA A 20 -8.45 -0.53 -7.78
C ALA A 20 -8.11 0.63 -8.74
N THR A 21 -7.21 0.37 -9.68
CA THR A 21 -6.81 1.29 -10.75
C THR A 21 -7.48 0.88 -12.07
N ALA A 22 -7.42 1.77 -13.06
CA ALA A 22 -7.88 1.46 -14.41
C ALA A 22 -7.19 0.19 -14.97
N ALA A 23 -5.89 0.01 -14.72
CA ALA A 23 -5.17 -1.19 -15.16
C ALA A 23 -5.74 -2.47 -14.55
N ILE A 24 -6.09 -2.48 -13.26
CA ILE A 24 -6.76 -3.63 -12.65
C ILE A 24 -8.14 -3.86 -13.28
N ALA A 25 -8.91 -2.79 -13.52
CA ALA A 25 -10.24 -2.90 -14.14
C ALA A 25 -10.20 -3.44 -15.58
N PHE A 26 -9.15 -3.14 -16.36
CA PHE A 26 -9.02 -3.59 -17.74
C PHE A 26 -8.34 -4.96 -17.89
N ASN A 27 -7.39 -5.30 -17.02
CA ASN A 27 -6.54 -6.48 -17.20
C ASN A 27 -6.89 -7.66 -16.28
N PHE A 28 -7.76 -7.47 -15.29
CA PHE A 28 -8.13 -8.50 -14.32
C PHE A 28 -9.65 -8.67 -14.24
N SER A 29 -10.10 -9.71 -13.52
CA SER A 29 -11.52 -9.96 -13.32
C SER A 29 -12.16 -8.91 -12.40
N GLU A 30 -13.46 -8.69 -12.56
CA GLU A 30 -14.23 -7.82 -11.66
C GLU A 30 -14.17 -8.29 -10.20
N ALA A 31 -13.98 -9.60 -9.96
CA ALA A 31 -13.78 -10.15 -8.63
C ALA A 31 -12.50 -9.63 -7.98
N ILE A 32 -11.39 -9.55 -8.72
CA ILE A 32 -10.13 -8.97 -8.23
C ILE A 32 -10.29 -7.47 -8.00
N LEU A 33 -11.00 -6.77 -8.89
CA LEU A 33 -11.30 -5.35 -8.70
C LEU A 33 -12.07 -5.12 -7.38
N ARG A 34 -13.14 -5.89 -7.12
CA ARG A 34 -13.91 -5.82 -5.87
C ARG A 34 -13.10 -6.21 -4.63
N ALA A 35 -12.17 -7.14 -4.77
CA ALA A 35 -11.21 -7.56 -3.74
C ALA A 35 -10.00 -6.61 -3.60
N SER A 36 -9.99 -5.48 -4.30
CA SER A 36 -8.91 -4.48 -4.22
C SER A 36 -9.21 -3.38 -3.21
N ARG A 37 -8.17 -2.64 -2.82
CA ARG A 37 -8.30 -1.38 -2.09
C ARG A 37 -8.32 -0.16 -3.00
N GLN A 38 -8.87 0.93 -2.49
CA GLN A 38 -8.85 2.23 -3.12
C GLN A 38 -7.41 2.79 -3.15
N PRO A 39 -7.02 3.54 -4.20
CA PRO A 39 -5.69 4.16 -4.29
C PRO A 39 -5.31 5.07 -3.10
N ALA A 40 -6.31 5.57 -2.37
CA ALA A 40 -6.12 6.41 -1.20
C ALA A 40 -5.20 5.80 -0.13
N ILE A 41 -5.15 4.47 0.02
CA ILE A 41 -4.27 3.83 1.02
C ILE A 41 -2.79 4.07 0.72
N VAL A 42 -2.40 3.94 -0.55
CA VAL A 42 -1.02 4.18 -1.00
C VAL A 42 -0.70 5.67 -0.93
N ALA A 43 -1.67 6.54 -1.24
CA ALA A 43 -1.52 7.98 -1.13
C ALA A 43 -1.28 8.42 0.33
N ASP A 44 -2.07 7.93 1.27
CA ASP A 44 -1.94 8.26 2.69
C ASP A 44 -0.62 7.72 3.26
N ALA A 45 -0.20 6.51 2.87
CA ALA A 45 1.09 5.96 3.27
C ALA A 45 2.26 6.79 2.70
N ALA A 46 2.19 7.18 1.43
CA ALA A 46 3.18 8.05 0.80
C ALA A 46 3.26 9.41 1.51
N TYR A 47 2.11 9.98 1.90
CA TYR A 47 2.06 11.22 2.66
C TYR A 47 2.85 11.09 3.97
N GLN A 48 2.61 10.03 4.75
CA GLN A 48 3.33 9.79 6.01
C GLN A 48 4.85 9.68 5.81
N ILE A 49 5.31 8.97 4.77
CA ILE A 49 6.75 8.86 4.47
C ILE A 49 7.34 10.23 4.10
N LEU A 50 6.63 11.01 3.29
CA LEU A 50 7.10 12.31 2.81
C LEU A 50 7.13 13.37 3.93
N THR A 51 6.23 13.29 4.90
CA THR A 51 6.14 14.27 6.02
C THR A 51 6.84 13.81 7.30
N GLY A 52 7.18 12.52 7.43
CA GLY A 52 7.77 11.91 8.63
C GLY A 52 9.25 12.24 8.88
N GLY A 53 9.86 13.09 8.05
CA GLY A 53 11.26 13.48 8.16
C GLY A 53 12.20 12.68 7.27
N ARG A 54 13.51 12.84 7.50
CA ARG A 54 14.54 12.29 6.62
C ARG A 54 14.73 10.78 6.85
N CYS A 55 14.43 9.97 5.83
CA CYS A 55 14.63 8.53 5.82
C CYS A 55 15.05 8.07 4.41
N SER A 56 15.94 7.08 4.28
CA SER A 56 16.40 6.59 2.97
C SER A 56 16.77 5.11 3.05
N GLY A 57 16.57 4.37 1.96
CA GLY A 57 16.92 2.95 1.81
C GLY A 57 15.86 1.96 2.30
N ASN A 58 14.65 2.42 2.60
CA ASN A 58 13.58 1.55 3.11
C ASN A 58 12.69 0.97 2.01
N PHE A 59 12.13 -0.20 2.30
CA PHE A 59 11.09 -0.87 1.51
C PHE A 59 9.82 -0.92 2.35
N TYR A 60 8.94 0.06 2.16
CA TYR A 60 7.73 0.19 2.94
C TYR A 60 6.56 -0.60 2.35
N VAL A 61 5.69 -1.06 3.24
CA VAL A 61 4.35 -1.52 2.87
C VAL A 61 3.31 -0.53 3.41
N ASP A 62 2.33 -0.17 2.59
CA ASP A 62 1.30 0.84 2.90
C ASP A 62 0.61 0.62 4.26
N GLU A 63 0.14 -0.59 4.54
CA GLU A 63 -0.46 -0.93 5.83
C GLU A 63 0.49 -0.75 7.01
N GLU A 64 1.76 -1.14 6.85
CA GLU A 64 2.74 -1.08 7.95
C GLU A 64 3.06 0.37 8.30
N VAL A 65 3.19 1.23 7.29
CA VAL A 65 3.37 2.67 7.45
C VAL A 65 2.16 3.28 8.17
N LEU A 66 0.95 2.95 7.73
CA LEU A 66 -0.28 3.51 8.31
C LEU A 66 -0.54 2.99 9.72
N ARG A 67 -0.25 1.71 10.02
CA ARG A 67 -0.31 1.16 11.38
C ARG A 67 0.68 1.86 12.30
N ALA A 68 1.90 2.13 11.84
CA ALA A 68 2.88 2.90 12.61
C ALA A 68 2.42 4.34 12.86
N ALA A 69 1.63 4.91 11.95
CA ALA A 69 0.98 6.22 12.12
C ALA A 69 -0.33 6.18 12.96
N GLY A 70 -0.68 5.02 13.54
CA GLY A 70 -1.84 4.86 14.42
C GLY A 70 -3.16 4.50 13.72
N VAL A 71 -3.13 4.22 12.41
CA VAL A 71 -4.32 3.75 11.69
C VAL A 71 -4.54 2.27 12.00
N SER A 72 -5.70 1.94 12.57
CA SER A 72 -6.11 0.56 12.88
C SER A 72 -7.24 0.05 11.98
N ASP A 73 -8.10 0.95 11.50
CA ASP A 73 -9.22 0.63 10.62
C ASP A 73 -8.82 0.81 9.15
N PHE A 74 -8.71 -0.31 8.44
CA PHE A 74 -8.38 -0.36 7.02
C PHE A 74 -9.59 -0.65 6.12
N ASP A 75 -10.77 -0.92 6.70
CA ASP A 75 -11.98 -1.24 5.92
C ASP A 75 -12.43 -0.04 5.09
N ARG A 76 -12.14 1.18 5.57
CA ARG A 76 -12.34 2.43 4.81
C ARG A 76 -11.61 2.49 3.47
N TYR A 77 -10.56 1.69 3.29
CA TYR A 77 -9.82 1.62 2.04
C TYR A 77 -10.29 0.48 1.14
N ALA A 78 -11.18 -0.41 1.59
CA ALA A 78 -11.71 -1.46 0.73
C ALA A 78 -12.57 -0.86 -0.39
N LEU A 79 -12.43 -1.35 -1.64
CA LEU A 79 -13.35 -0.96 -2.71
C LEU A 79 -14.76 -1.53 -2.44
N SER A 80 -14.85 -2.72 -1.87
CA SER A 80 -16.10 -3.38 -1.48
C SER A 80 -16.00 -3.94 -0.06
N PRO A 81 -16.42 -3.18 0.97
CA PRO A 81 -16.36 -3.62 2.37
C PRO A 81 -16.97 -5.02 2.59
N GLY A 82 -16.32 -5.84 3.41
CA GLY A 82 -16.73 -7.24 3.66
C GLY A 82 -16.26 -8.25 2.61
N THR A 83 -15.62 -7.81 1.51
CA THR A 83 -14.99 -8.70 0.54
C THR A 83 -13.57 -9.05 0.98
N ALA A 84 -13.21 -10.34 0.91
CA ALA A 84 -11.84 -10.76 1.18
C ALA A 84 -10.88 -10.12 0.15
N LEU A 85 -9.83 -9.47 0.65
CA LEU A 85 -8.88 -8.75 -0.20
C LEU A 85 -7.93 -9.70 -0.92
N PHE A 86 -7.45 -9.27 -2.09
CA PHE A 86 -6.46 -10.00 -2.87
C PHE A 86 -5.05 -9.47 -2.57
N ASP A 87 -4.18 -10.34 -2.05
CA ASP A 87 -2.79 -10.01 -1.73
C ASP A 87 -2.00 -9.65 -2.99
N ASP A 88 -1.06 -8.72 -2.85
CA ASP A 88 -0.21 -8.32 -3.97
C ASP A 88 0.98 -9.27 -4.18
N LEU A 89 1.53 -9.25 -5.40
CA LEU A 89 2.34 -10.30 -6.03
C LEU A 89 3.66 -10.65 -5.33
N PHE A 90 4.21 -9.78 -4.47
CA PHE A 90 5.57 -9.92 -3.92
C PHE A 90 5.63 -9.97 -2.40
N LEU A 91 4.48 -10.07 -1.74
CA LEU A 91 4.41 -10.17 -0.29
C LEU A 91 4.01 -11.60 0.13
N PRO A 92 4.50 -12.09 1.28
CA PRO A 92 3.96 -13.30 1.87
C PRO A 92 2.45 -13.16 2.08
N ALA A 93 1.70 -14.25 1.88
CA ALA A 93 0.26 -14.25 2.07
C ALA A 93 -0.14 -13.66 3.43
N HIS A 94 -1.20 -12.87 3.43
CA HIS A 94 -1.69 -12.20 4.63
C HIS A 94 -2.05 -13.26 5.69
N LYS A 95 -1.42 -13.17 6.87
CA LYS A 95 -1.83 -14.01 7.99
C LYS A 95 -3.25 -13.60 8.38
N LYS A 96 -4.20 -14.53 8.29
CA LYS A 96 -5.52 -14.36 8.90
C LYS A 96 -5.30 -14.36 10.41
N HIS A 97 -5.41 -13.19 11.03
CA HIS A 97 -5.52 -13.07 12.48
C HIS A 97 -6.96 -13.32 12.91
#